data_AF-A0A534IDM9-F1
#
_entry.id   AF-A0A534IDM9-F1
#
_cell.length_a   1.000
_cell.length_b   1.000
_cell.length_c   1.000
_cell.angle_alpha   90.00
_cell.angle_beta   90.00
_cell.angle_gamma   90.00
#
_symmetry.space_group_name_H-M   'P 1'
#
loop_
_entity.id
_entity.type
_entity.pdbx_description
1 polymer ?
#
loop_
_entity_poly.entity_id
_entity_poly.type
_entity_poly.pdbx_seq_one_letter_code
_entity_poly.pdbx_strand_id
1 'polypeptide(L)'
;MSAPHYIVAGRGATLAVHGTVKGAVVVYSPERIVIEGNLVYAHDPRSDAGAEDYLGLISSKDVEIAPPEVTGPGDLEIQAAIYAKRRFIVSDDSVPGGPTTCPCGGTLSIHGSLTAGSLSPTEPRYATRYEFDERFERVRPPGFPVTNRYEVDTWDPEWREANGDRPAEAAEGVRLSSK
;
A
#
# COMPACT_ATOMS: atom_id res chain seq x y z
N MET A 1 17.35 -2.91 -16.82
CA MET A 1 16.87 -2.96 -15.43
C MET A 1 17.97 -3.13 -14.39
N SER A 2 18.23 -2.05 -13.63
CA SER A 2 19.04 -2.10 -12.40
C SER A 2 18.31 -2.89 -11.30
N ALA A 3 19.06 -3.46 -10.35
CA ALA A 3 18.47 -4.15 -9.20
C ALA A 3 17.60 -3.19 -8.37
N PRO A 4 16.42 -3.64 -7.88
CA PRO A 4 15.54 -2.77 -7.11
C PRO A 4 16.16 -2.36 -5.77
N HIS A 5 15.87 -1.14 -5.34
CA HIS A 5 16.28 -0.61 -4.04
C HIS A 5 15.08 -0.59 -3.09
N TYR A 6 15.30 -1.09 -1.88
CA TYR A 6 14.26 -1.18 -0.86
C TYR A 6 14.57 -0.25 0.31
N ILE A 7 13.63 0.62 0.64
CA ILE A 7 13.65 1.47 1.83
C ILE A 7 12.57 0.92 2.77
N VAL A 8 12.99 0.35 3.89
CA VAL A 8 12.11 -0.39 4.81
C VAL A 8 12.12 0.30 6.17
N ALA A 9 10.96 0.80 6.60
CA ALA A 9 10.81 1.38 7.93
C ALA A 9 10.78 0.30 9.02
N GLY A 10 11.36 0.63 10.17
CA GLY A 10 11.17 -0.14 11.40
C GLY A 10 9.73 -0.05 11.93
N ARG A 11 9.38 -0.94 12.87
CA ARG A 11 8.07 -0.84 13.55
C ARG A 11 7.97 0.49 14.30
N GLY A 12 6.79 1.11 14.26
CA GLY A 12 6.55 2.41 14.91
C GLY A 12 7.07 3.62 14.12
N ALA A 13 7.83 3.43 13.03
CA ALA A 13 8.43 4.52 12.28
C ALA A 13 7.48 5.07 11.19
N THR A 14 7.46 6.40 11.07
CA THR A 14 6.85 7.10 9.93
C THR A 14 7.95 7.45 8.93
N LEU A 15 7.74 7.15 7.65
CA LEU A 15 8.65 7.57 6.59
C LEU A 15 8.11 8.79 5.87
N ALA A 16 8.82 9.90 5.95
CA ALA A 16 8.60 11.08 5.11
C ALA A 16 9.30 10.91 3.76
N VAL A 17 8.60 11.18 2.66
CA VAL A 17 9.13 11.01 1.29
C VAL A 17 8.80 12.21 0.40
N HIS A 18 9.78 12.62 -0.38
CA HIS A 18 9.66 13.57 -1.50
C HIS A 18 10.91 13.46 -2.39
N GLY A 19 10.84 13.94 -3.64
CA GLY A 19 11.97 14.05 -4.55
C GLY A 19 11.83 13.28 -5.87
N THR A 20 12.97 12.96 -6.46
CA THR A 20 13.05 12.33 -7.79
C THR A 20 13.60 10.91 -7.71
N VAL A 21 12.94 9.97 -8.38
CA VAL A 21 13.31 8.55 -8.40
C VAL A 21 13.96 8.18 -9.73
N LYS A 22 15.14 7.55 -9.66
CA LYS A 22 15.84 6.96 -10.80
C LYS A 22 16.05 5.46 -10.54
N GLY A 23 15.56 4.62 -11.44
CA GLY A 23 15.49 3.17 -11.32
C GLY A 23 14.26 2.68 -10.55
N ALA A 24 14.30 1.42 -10.12
CA ALA A 24 13.22 0.78 -9.38
C ALA A 24 13.42 0.90 -7.86
N VAL A 25 12.53 1.62 -7.19
CA VAL A 25 12.57 1.85 -5.74
C VAL A 25 11.25 1.41 -5.10
N VAL A 26 11.35 0.73 -3.97
CA VAL A 26 10.19 0.36 -3.15
C VAL A 26 10.38 0.88 -1.74
N VAL A 27 9.43 1.69 -1.28
CA VAL A 27 9.35 2.21 0.08
C VAL A 27 8.26 1.44 0.82
N TYR A 28 8.63 0.76 1.89
CA TYR A 28 7.71 0.02 2.74
C TYR A 28 7.70 0.59 4.16
N SER A 29 6.50 0.76 4.71
CA SER A 29 6.30 1.05 6.14
C SER A 29 5.23 0.14 6.75
N PRO A 30 5.49 -0.47 7.92
CA PRO A 30 4.45 -1.16 8.68
C PRO A 30 3.42 -0.20 9.30
N GLU A 31 3.75 1.09 9.38
CA GLU A 31 2.94 2.10 10.08
C GLU A 31 2.39 3.14 9.12
N ARG A 32 3.25 4.02 8.62
CA ARG A 32 2.84 5.19 7.86
C ARG A 32 3.93 5.65 6.90
N ILE A 33 3.49 6.10 5.73
CA ILE A 33 4.29 6.88 4.78
C ILE A 33 3.62 8.25 4.66
N VAL A 34 4.40 9.32 4.79
CA VAL A 34 3.96 10.71 4.63
C VAL A 34 4.63 11.29 3.38
N ILE A 35 3.83 11.76 2.44
CA ILE A 35 4.28 12.41 1.21
C ILE A 35 4.35 13.90 1.50
N GLU A 36 5.56 14.44 1.54
CA GLU A 36 5.84 15.83 1.92
C GLU A 36 5.95 16.76 0.70
N GLY A 37 6.00 16.19 -0.51
CA GLY A 37 6.09 16.95 -1.75
C GLY A 37 6.09 16.04 -2.97
N ASN A 38 6.47 16.60 -4.11
CA ASN A 38 6.45 15.90 -5.39
C ASN A 38 7.30 14.62 -5.33
N LEU A 39 6.77 13.56 -5.93
CA LEU A 39 7.45 12.30 -6.17
C LEU A 39 7.42 12.04 -7.66
N VAL A 40 8.53 12.32 -8.36
CA VAL A 40 8.59 12.25 -9.83
C VAL A 40 9.67 11.28 -10.29
N TYR A 41 9.48 10.65 -11.43
CA TYR A 41 10.52 9.87 -12.08
C TYR A 41 11.56 10.78 -12.73
N ALA A 42 12.81 10.33 -12.79
CA ALA A 42 13.87 11.03 -13.50
C ALA A 42 13.64 11.02 -15.02
N HIS A 43 13.03 9.94 -15.52
CA HIS A 43 12.58 9.78 -16.90
C HIS A 43 11.06 9.61 -16.90
N ASP A 44 10.34 10.61 -17.40
CA ASP A 44 8.89 10.60 -17.43
C ASP A 44 8.39 9.62 -18.52
N PRO A 45 7.65 8.55 -18.16
CA PRO A 45 7.18 7.54 -19.10
C PRO A 45 6.19 8.07 -20.14
N ARG A 46 5.58 9.24 -19.91
CA ARG A 46 4.71 9.92 -20.89
C ARG A 46 5.52 10.52 -22.05
N SER A 47 6.79 10.79 -21.81
CA SER A 47 7.71 11.42 -22.77
C SER A 47 8.80 10.48 -23.28
N ASP A 48 9.17 9.47 -22.49
CA ASP A 48 10.24 8.51 -22.78
C ASP A 48 9.70 7.08 -22.72
N ALA A 49 9.57 6.45 -23.90
CA ALA A 49 9.12 5.06 -24.01
C ALA A 49 10.10 4.04 -23.41
N GLY A 50 11.35 4.44 -23.13
CA GLY A 50 12.37 3.63 -22.48
C GLY A 50 12.49 3.84 -20.97
N ALA A 51 11.60 4.63 -20.35
CA ALA A 51 11.65 4.91 -18.92
C ALA A 51 11.54 3.62 -18.08
N GLU A 52 12.62 3.27 -17.37
CA GLU A 52 12.69 2.13 -16.43
C GLU A 52 12.57 2.57 -14.95
N ASP A 53 12.15 3.80 -14.70
CA ASP A 53 11.96 4.34 -13.36
C ASP A 53 10.61 3.90 -12.78
N TYR A 54 10.64 3.36 -11.57
CA TYR A 54 9.47 2.84 -10.85
C TYR A 54 9.56 3.16 -9.37
N LEU A 55 8.45 3.62 -8.79
CA LEU A 55 8.32 3.85 -7.35
C LEU A 55 7.12 3.06 -6.82
N GLY A 56 7.35 2.20 -5.84
CA GLY A 56 6.31 1.54 -5.06
C GLY A 56 6.25 2.13 -3.64
N LEU A 57 5.09 2.63 -3.22
CA LEU A 57 4.82 3.02 -1.84
C LEU A 57 3.87 1.99 -1.22
N ILE A 58 4.32 1.29 -0.18
CA ILE A 58 3.56 0.20 0.44
C ILE A 58 3.46 0.47 1.95
N SER A 59 2.24 0.76 2.41
CA SER A 59 1.94 0.94 3.83
C SER A 59 0.97 -0.12 4.34
N SER A 60 1.29 -0.72 5.48
CA SER A 60 0.38 -1.64 6.17
C SER A 60 -0.73 -0.91 6.94
N LYS A 61 -0.67 0.43 7.06
CA LYS A 61 -1.79 1.23 7.53
C LYS A 61 -2.06 2.37 6.56
N ASP A 62 -1.49 3.55 6.82
CA ASP A 62 -1.88 4.77 6.13
C ASP A 62 -0.77 5.26 5.20
N VAL A 63 -1.16 5.83 4.06
CA VAL A 63 -0.33 6.75 3.26
C VAL A 63 -0.98 8.12 3.37
N GLU A 64 -0.22 9.13 3.73
CA GLU A 64 -0.74 10.46 4.06
C GLU A 64 -0.03 11.52 3.22
N ILE A 65 -0.77 12.45 2.63
CA ILE A 65 -0.21 13.69 2.09
C ILE A 65 -0.10 14.67 3.26
N ALA A 66 1.12 15.17 3.49
CA ALA A 66 1.43 16.10 4.57
C ALA A 66 0.55 17.37 4.50
N PRO A 67 0.40 18.12 5.60
CA PRO A 67 -0.39 19.35 5.60
C PRO A 67 0.17 20.42 4.67
N PRO A 68 -0.65 21.43 4.28
CA PRO A 68 -0.22 22.57 3.46
C PRO A 68 1.03 23.30 3.97
N GLU A 69 1.28 23.31 5.28
CA GLU A 69 2.49 23.89 5.89
C GLU A 69 3.78 23.22 5.38
N VAL A 70 3.67 21.95 4.98
CA VAL A 70 4.79 21.11 4.54
C VAL A 70 4.83 21.02 3.02
N THR A 71 3.72 20.69 2.36
CA THR A 71 3.67 20.54 0.89
C THR A 71 3.68 21.89 0.16
N GLY A 72 3.33 22.96 0.85
CA GLY A 72 2.97 24.24 0.24
C GLY A 72 1.57 24.23 -0.39
N PRO A 73 1.14 25.38 -0.95
CA PRO A 73 -0.21 25.59 -1.52
C PRO A 73 -0.34 25.17 -2.99
N GLY A 74 0.74 24.72 -3.63
CA GLY A 74 0.80 24.45 -5.06
C GLY A 74 0.32 23.06 -5.46
N ASP A 75 0.53 22.73 -6.73
CA ASP A 75 0.27 21.41 -7.29
C ASP A 75 1.17 20.34 -6.65
N LEU A 76 0.62 19.14 -6.51
CA LEU A 76 1.34 17.99 -6.00
C LEU A 76 1.31 16.87 -7.04
N GLU A 77 2.47 16.49 -7.53
CA GLU A 77 2.64 15.41 -8.51
C GLU A 77 3.23 14.16 -7.84
N ILE A 78 2.54 13.03 -8.00
CA ILE A 78 2.96 11.74 -7.48
C ILE A 78 2.97 10.72 -8.62
N GLN A 79 4.16 10.29 -8.99
CA GLN A 79 4.43 9.23 -9.95
C GLN A 79 4.83 7.96 -9.20
N ALA A 80 3.84 7.11 -8.89
CA ALA A 80 4.06 5.92 -8.05
C ALA A 80 2.93 4.89 -8.12
N ALA A 81 3.25 3.63 -7.82
CA ALA A 81 2.27 2.65 -7.37
C ALA A 81 2.11 2.76 -5.85
N ILE A 82 0.93 3.15 -5.38
CA ILE A 82 0.61 3.42 -3.99
C ILE A 82 -0.34 2.33 -3.48
N TYR A 83 0.06 1.65 -2.41
CA TYR A 83 -0.76 0.73 -1.64
C TYR A 83 -0.84 1.16 -0.19
N ALA A 84 -2.06 1.43 0.29
CA ALA A 84 -2.34 1.74 1.68
C ALA A 84 -3.38 0.75 2.22
N LYS A 85 -2.99 -0.20 3.07
CA LYS A 85 -3.94 -1.21 3.57
C LYS A 85 -5.16 -0.61 4.26
N ARG A 86 -5.00 0.53 4.94
CA ARG A 86 -6.06 1.18 5.72
C ARG A 86 -6.59 2.44 5.03
N ARG A 87 -5.82 3.52 4.96
CA ARG A 87 -6.31 4.79 4.40
C ARG A 87 -5.26 5.49 3.55
N PHE A 88 -5.73 6.13 2.49
CA PHE A 88 -5.00 7.21 1.84
C PHE A 88 -5.62 8.54 2.29
N ILE A 89 -4.82 9.38 2.93
CA ILE A 89 -5.27 10.57 3.65
C ILE A 89 -4.65 11.80 3.01
N VAL A 90 -5.44 12.84 2.80
CA VAL A 90 -4.98 14.19 2.50
C VAL A 90 -5.21 15.02 3.75
N SER A 91 -4.14 15.38 4.44
CA SER A 91 -4.25 16.12 5.70
C SER A 91 -4.61 17.57 5.43
N ASP A 92 -5.77 18.02 5.86
CA ASP A 92 -6.09 19.44 5.87
C ASP A 92 -5.70 20.04 7.23
N ASP A 93 -5.23 21.28 7.22
CA ASP A 93 -5.13 22.06 8.45
C ASP A 93 -6.53 22.57 8.81
N SER A 94 -7.42 21.66 9.18
CA SER A 94 -8.69 22.04 9.81
C SER A 94 -8.40 22.52 11.23
N VAL A 95 -8.01 23.78 11.39
CA VAL A 95 -8.04 24.44 12.71
C VAL A 95 -9.51 24.52 13.15
N PRO A 96 -9.92 23.95 14.29
CA PRO A 96 -11.29 24.08 14.78
C PRO A 96 -11.60 25.55 15.07
N GLY A 97 -12.52 26.15 14.31
CA GLY A 97 -12.99 27.53 14.50
C GLY A 97 -12.21 28.63 13.75
N GLY A 98 -11.21 28.28 12.95
CA GLY A 98 -10.59 29.20 11.99
C GLY A 98 -11.35 29.22 10.66
N PRO A 99 -11.20 30.25 9.81
CA PRO A 99 -11.81 30.21 8.49
C PRO A 99 -11.28 28.98 7.74
N THR A 100 -12.17 28.17 7.19
CA THR A 100 -11.92 27.02 6.30
C THR A 100 -11.37 27.50 4.96
N THR A 101 -10.29 28.26 5.01
CA THR A 101 -9.70 28.98 3.88
C THR A 101 -8.22 28.69 3.82
N CYS A 102 -7.86 27.45 3.49
CA CYS A 102 -6.93 27.36 2.38
C CYS A 102 -7.73 27.11 1.11
N PRO A 103 -7.99 28.12 0.27
CA PRO A 103 -8.35 27.91 -1.13
C PRO A 103 -7.08 27.47 -1.86
N CYS A 104 -6.48 26.38 -1.38
CA CYS A 104 -5.37 25.72 -2.02
C CYS A 104 -5.97 25.11 -3.30
N GLY A 105 -6.06 25.87 -4.38
CA GLY A 105 -6.63 25.44 -5.66
C GLY A 105 -5.65 24.59 -6.47
N GLY A 106 -4.84 23.79 -5.79
CA GLY A 106 -3.82 22.95 -6.42
C GLY A 106 -4.44 21.74 -7.08
N THR A 107 -3.69 21.12 -7.98
CA THR A 107 -4.04 19.84 -8.57
C THR A 107 -3.22 18.75 -7.89
N LEU A 108 -3.90 17.73 -7.35
CA LEU A 108 -3.26 16.48 -6.95
C LEU A 108 -3.22 15.58 -8.18
N SER A 109 -2.05 15.47 -8.80
CA SER A 109 -1.83 14.62 -9.97
C SER A 109 -1.16 13.32 -9.56
N ILE A 110 -1.90 12.21 -9.63
CA ILE A 110 -1.36 10.88 -9.40
C ILE A 110 -1.23 10.19 -10.75
N HIS A 111 0.00 9.95 -11.19
CA HIS A 111 0.31 9.13 -12.35
C HIS A 111 0.86 7.78 -11.89
N GLY A 112 0.05 6.74 -11.93
CA GLY A 112 0.46 5.44 -11.44
C GLY A 112 -0.69 4.54 -11.04
N SER A 113 -0.68 3.99 -9.84
CA SER A 113 -1.80 3.20 -9.33
C SER A 113 -2.08 3.54 -7.89
N LEU A 114 -3.34 3.66 -7.49
CA LEU A 114 -3.71 3.87 -6.09
C LEU A 114 -4.66 2.77 -5.63
N THR A 115 -4.26 2.06 -4.58
CA THR A 115 -5.12 1.09 -3.89
C THR A 115 -5.11 1.40 -2.40
N ALA A 116 -6.28 1.73 -1.85
CA ALA A 116 -6.43 2.04 -0.44
C ALA A 116 -7.69 1.39 0.14
N GLY A 117 -7.68 1.08 1.44
CA GLY A 117 -8.88 0.60 2.15
C GLY A 117 -9.99 1.65 2.18
N SER A 118 -9.63 2.93 2.37
CA SER A 118 -10.50 4.08 2.11
C SER A 118 -9.71 5.32 1.72
N LEU A 119 -10.40 6.31 1.18
CA LEU A 119 -9.87 7.58 0.71
C LEU A 119 -10.49 8.72 1.52
N SER A 120 -9.69 9.65 2.02
CA SER A 120 -10.22 10.92 2.53
C SER A 120 -10.65 11.82 1.35
N PRO A 121 -11.53 12.80 1.59
CA PRO A 121 -11.75 13.88 0.63
C PRO A 121 -10.42 14.56 0.28
N THR A 122 -10.27 14.90 -1.00
CA THR A 122 -9.14 15.69 -1.51
C THR A 122 -9.52 17.16 -1.66
N GLU A 123 -10.80 17.43 -1.95
CA GLU A 123 -11.37 18.76 -2.01
C GLU A 123 -11.72 19.28 -0.60
N PRO A 124 -11.62 20.60 -0.34
CA PRO A 124 -11.32 21.68 -1.30
C PRO A 124 -9.82 21.89 -1.58
N ARG A 125 -8.94 21.12 -0.94
CA ARG A 125 -7.48 21.33 -1.00
C ARG A 125 -6.85 20.97 -2.35
N TYR A 126 -7.40 19.99 -3.06
CA TYR A 126 -6.92 19.59 -4.37
C TYR A 126 -8.07 19.20 -5.30
N ALA A 127 -8.00 19.70 -6.54
CA ALA A 127 -8.66 19.04 -7.65
C ALA A 127 -7.87 17.76 -7.98
N THR A 128 -8.50 16.60 -7.87
CA THR A 128 -7.82 15.32 -8.07
C THR A 128 -7.80 14.91 -9.54
N ARG A 129 -6.60 14.67 -10.07
CA ARG A 129 -6.35 14.08 -11.38
C ARG A 129 -5.64 12.75 -11.19
N TYR A 130 -6.28 11.68 -11.63
CA TYR A 130 -5.71 10.34 -11.59
C TYR A 130 -5.53 9.81 -13.01
N GLU A 131 -4.30 9.40 -13.31
CA GLU A 131 -3.92 8.74 -14.56
C GLU A 131 -3.25 7.42 -14.23
N PHE A 132 -3.73 6.34 -14.82
CA PHE A 132 -3.13 5.03 -14.61
C PHE A 132 -1.87 4.87 -15.45
N ASP A 133 -0.76 4.41 -14.85
CA ASP A 133 0.45 4.05 -15.58
C ASP A 133 0.32 2.62 -16.14
N GLU A 134 0.10 2.52 -17.45
CA GLU A 134 -0.08 1.26 -18.18
C GLU A 134 1.11 0.31 -18.03
N ARG A 135 2.31 0.81 -17.70
CA ARG A 135 3.49 -0.05 -17.47
C ARG A 135 3.26 -1.00 -16.30
N PHE A 136 2.40 -0.64 -15.34
CA PHE A 136 2.04 -1.50 -14.20
C PHE A 136 1.18 -2.72 -14.57
N GLU A 137 0.69 -2.82 -15.80
CA GLU A 137 0.09 -4.06 -16.33
C GLU A 137 1.14 -5.09 -16.71
N ARG A 138 2.32 -4.64 -17.13
CA ARG A 138 3.42 -5.50 -17.63
C ARG A 138 4.45 -5.77 -16.54
N VAL A 139 4.81 -4.75 -15.77
CA VAL A 139 5.83 -4.78 -14.73
C VAL A 139 5.27 -4.13 -13.47
N ARG A 140 4.92 -4.96 -12.48
CA ARG A 140 4.56 -4.50 -11.14
C ARG A 140 5.83 -4.23 -10.33
N PRO A 141 5.87 -3.18 -9.49
CA PRO A 141 6.95 -3.00 -8.53
C PRO A 141 7.12 -4.27 -7.66
N PRO A 142 8.36 -4.68 -7.35
CA PRO A 142 8.59 -5.86 -6.53
C PRO A 142 7.87 -5.77 -5.18
N GLY A 143 7.08 -6.80 -4.84
CA GLY A 143 6.34 -6.88 -3.58
C GLY A 143 4.99 -6.15 -3.56
N PHE A 144 4.57 -5.52 -4.67
CA PHE A 144 3.26 -4.88 -4.74
C PHE A 144 2.14 -5.94 -4.81
N PRO A 145 1.07 -5.83 -3.99
CA PRO A 145 0.02 -6.84 -3.95
C PRO A 145 -0.70 -6.97 -5.30
N VAL A 146 -0.91 -8.22 -5.71
CA VAL A 146 -1.69 -8.57 -6.91
C VAL A 146 -2.97 -9.28 -6.49
N THR A 147 -4.10 -8.87 -7.06
CA THR A 147 -5.40 -9.53 -6.90
C THR A 147 -5.42 -10.95 -7.43
N ASN A 148 -4.38 -11.37 -8.17
CA ASN A 148 -4.27 -12.71 -8.72
C ASN A 148 -3.66 -13.75 -7.74
N ARG A 149 -3.43 -13.40 -6.47
CA ARG A 149 -3.12 -14.38 -5.42
C ARG A 149 -4.39 -14.66 -4.62
N TYR A 150 -5.24 -15.53 -5.17
CA TYR A 150 -6.29 -16.19 -4.40
C TYR A 150 -5.61 -17.27 -3.54
N GLU A 151 -5.35 -17.00 -2.26
CA GLU A 151 -5.16 -18.05 -1.27
C GLU A 151 -6.53 -18.34 -0.64
N VAL A 152 -7.06 -19.53 -0.90
CA VAL A 152 -8.18 -20.07 -0.13
C VAL A 152 -7.61 -20.52 1.20
N ASP A 153 -7.68 -19.65 2.22
CA ASP A 153 -7.48 -20.07 3.60
C ASP A 153 -8.85 -20.47 4.16
N THR A 154 -9.12 -21.77 4.25
CA THR A 154 -10.25 -22.30 5.03
C THR A 154 -9.84 -22.33 6.49
N TRP A 155 -10.22 -21.30 7.24
CA TRP A 155 -10.05 -21.29 8.68
C TRP A 155 -11.40 -21.15 9.38
N ASP A 156 -11.83 -22.24 10.03
CA ASP A 156 -12.98 -22.28 10.94
C ASP A 156 -12.51 -21.91 12.36
N PRO A 157 -13.00 -20.80 12.95
CA PRO A 157 -12.53 -20.30 14.24
C PRO A 157 -13.18 -20.95 15.48
N GLU A 158 -14.01 -21.98 15.36
CA GLU A 158 -14.59 -22.64 16.54
C GLU A 158 -13.66 -23.70 17.16
N TRP A 159 -13.13 -23.41 18.35
CA TRP A 159 -12.44 -24.38 19.19
C TRP A 159 -13.44 -25.19 20.03
N ARG A 160 -13.37 -26.53 19.96
CA ARG A 160 -14.16 -27.44 20.82
C ARG A 160 -13.24 -28.30 21.68
N GLU A 161 -13.62 -28.46 22.94
CA GLU A 161 -12.88 -29.28 23.91
C GLU A 161 -13.06 -30.77 23.58
N ALA A 162 -11.95 -31.48 23.37
CA ALA A 162 -11.98 -32.93 23.17
C ALA A 162 -12.17 -33.62 24.53
N ASN A 163 -13.41 -33.99 24.85
CA ASN A 163 -13.66 -34.89 25.97
C ASN A 163 -13.04 -36.26 25.65
N GLY A 164 -12.08 -36.66 26.48
CA GLY A 164 -11.15 -37.76 26.20
C GLY A 164 -11.81 -39.10 25.92
N ASP A 165 -11.32 -39.75 24.86
CA ASP A 165 -11.65 -41.15 24.57
C ASP A 165 -10.70 -42.08 25.33
N ARG A 166 -11.31 -42.90 26.18
CA ARG A 166 -10.68 -44.06 26.85
C ARG A 166 -10.09 -45.02 25.81
N PRO A 167 -8.97 -45.69 26.13
CA PRO A 167 -8.39 -46.68 25.23
C PRO A 167 -9.24 -47.96 25.22
N ALA A 168 -9.74 -48.35 24.04
CA ALA A 168 -10.32 -49.68 23.82
C ALA A 168 -9.23 -50.62 23.30
N GLU A 169 -8.80 -51.48 24.21
CA GLU A 169 -7.94 -52.65 24.07
C GLU A 169 -8.50 -53.71 23.09
N ALA A 170 -7.62 -54.64 22.67
CA ALA A 170 -7.85 -55.93 22.00
C ALA A 170 -7.58 -56.01 20.49
N ALA A 171 -6.29 -56.15 20.15
CA ALA A 171 -5.84 -56.94 19.01
C ALA A 171 -5.42 -58.33 19.50
N GLU A 172 -6.32 -59.32 19.48
CA GLU A 172 -5.91 -60.73 19.50
C GLU A 172 -7.02 -61.63 18.93
N GLY A 173 -6.74 -62.23 17.77
CA GLY A 173 -7.59 -63.24 17.14
C GLY A 173 -6.74 -64.43 16.74
N VAL A 174 -6.53 -65.38 17.66
CA VAL A 174 -5.92 -66.69 17.38
C VAL A 174 -7.00 -67.76 17.27
N ARG A 175 -7.06 -68.34 16.07
CA ARG A 175 -7.46 -69.70 15.64
C ARG A 175 -8.78 -70.31 16.13
N LEU A 176 -9.65 -70.58 15.16
CA LEU A 176 -10.70 -71.60 15.24
C LEU A 176 -10.14 -72.98 14.84
N SER A 177 -10.38 -74.00 15.67
CA SER A 177 -10.40 -75.41 15.24
C SER A 177 -11.52 -76.14 15.97
N SER A 178 -12.46 -76.71 15.21
CA SER A 178 -13.03 -78.05 15.41
C SER A 178 -14.12 -78.35 14.36
N LYS A 179 -13.84 -79.24 13.42
CA LYS A 179 -14.52 -80.53 13.25
C LYS A 179 -13.74 -81.41 12.28
#